data_AF-A0AAN7AYB3-F1
#
_entry.id   AF-A0AAN7AYB3-F1
#
_cell.length_a   1.000
_cell.length_b   1.000
_cell.length_c   1.000
_cell.angle_alpha   90.00
_cell.angle_beta   90.00
_cell.angle_gamma   90.00
#
_symmetry.space_group_name_H-M   'P 1'
#
loop_
_entity.id
_entity.type
_entity.pdbx_description
1 polymer ?
#
loop_
_entity_poly.entity_id
_entity_poly.type
_entity_poly.pdbx_seq_one_letter_code
_entity_poly.pdbx_strand_id
1 'polypeptide(L)'
;HLPDGSSVVASLRTVSRIWGEDKVHYYRWAERGESYCNKLCAAAREVGIWEEAVVKLNRLIHRRAQQLRRRDVKISVNPIEPDDLINLRAWSHQGPYVRKGDDEGIALHFSMLAATDLPAGFGFDKFGLLIRTEEQQPGSVMEGDLVAEGNVRELDQQTRGPRKRQSSPNNNQSR
;
A
#
# COMPACT_ATOMS: atom_id res chain seq x y z
N HIS A 1 -4.21 -12.84 38.26
CA HIS A 1 -5.67 -12.95 38.13
C HIS A 1 -6.12 -11.84 37.19
N LEU A 2 -6.33 -12.13 35.91
CA LEU A 2 -6.86 -11.15 34.95
C LEU A 2 -8.39 -11.13 35.13
N PRO A 3 -9.03 -9.97 35.28
CA PRO A 3 -10.47 -9.92 35.49
C PRO A 3 -11.18 -10.48 34.26
N ASP A 4 -11.90 -11.57 34.51
CA ASP A 4 -12.80 -12.24 33.58
C ASP A 4 -13.94 -11.26 33.24
N GLY A 5 -13.95 -10.71 32.02
CA GLY A 5 -14.98 -9.75 31.60
C GLY A 5 -14.50 -8.52 30.82
N SER A 6 -13.27 -8.49 30.29
CA SER A 6 -12.91 -7.41 29.34
C SER A 6 -13.78 -7.51 28.09
N SER A 7 -14.46 -6.41 27.73
CA SER A 7 -15.26 -6.27 26.50
C SER A 7 -14.48 -6.65 25.23
N VAL A 8 -13.15 -6.50 25.25
CA VAL A 8 -12.22 -6.98 24.22
C VAL A 8 -12.38 -8.48 24.00
N VAL A 9 -12.39 -9.28 25.06
CA VAL A 9 -12.47 -10.75 24.98
C VAL A 9 -13.82 -11.17 24.40
N ALA A 10 -14.90 -10.54 24.82
CA ALA A 10 -16.24 -10.82 24.29
C ALA A 10 -16.36 -10.44 22.79
N SER A 11 -15.81 -9.28 22.42
CA SER A 11 -15.75 -8.82 21.04
C SER A 11 -14.94 -9.77 20.16
N LEU A 12 -13.73 -10.13 20.57
CA LEU A 12 -12.87 -11.04 19.81
C LEU A 12 -13.42 -12.46 19.74
N ARG A 13 -14.07 -12.96 20.79
CA ARG A 13 -14.80 -14.24 20.74
C ARG A 13 -15.89 -14.22 19.67
N THR A 14 -16.62 -13.12 19.55
CA THR A 14 -17.62 -12.95 18.50
C THR A 14 -16.98 -12.94 17.11
N VAL A 15 -15.93 -12.15 16.93
CA VAL A 15 -15.21 -12.08 15.65
C VAL A 15 -14.63 -13.44 15.27
N SER A 16 -14.04 -14.16 16.22
CA SER A 16 -13.52 -15.52 16.02
C SER A 16 -14.59 -16.48 15.53
N ARG A 17 -15.84 -16.38 16.00
CA ARG A 17 -16.94 -17.23 15.56
C ARG A 17 -17.41 -16.88 14.15
N ILE A 18 -17.30 -15.62 13.75
CA ILE A 18 -17.81 -15.13 12.46
C ILE A 18 -16.75 -15.31 11.37
N TRP A 19 -15.56 -14.78 11.56
CA TRP A 19 -14.50 -14.78 10.54
C TRP A 19 -13.45 -15.87 10.74
N GLY A 20 -13.34 -16.44 11.94
CA GLY A 20 -12.37 -17.48 12.26
C GLY A 20 -11.31 -17.01 13.26
N GLU A 21 -10.91 -17.93 14.14
CA GLU A 21 -9.92 -17.69 15.20
C GLU A 21 -8.51 -17.44 14.64
N ASP A 22 -8.18 -18.12 13.55
CA ASP A 22 -6.90 -18.04 12.86
C ASP A 22 -6.56 -16.60 12.42
N LYS A 23 -7.56 -15.83 11.97
CA LYS A 23 -7.41 -14.42 11.59
C LYS A 23 -7.25 -13.53 12.83
N VAL A 24 -8.01 -13.80 13.89
CA VAL A 24 -7.91 -13.05 15.15
C VAL A 24 -6.48 -13.07 15.69
N HIS A 25 -5.88 -14.26 15.71
CA HIS A 25 -4.49 -14.45 16.15
C HIS A 25 -3.49 -13.86 15.17
N TYR A 26 -3.63 -14.15 13.88
CA TYR A 26 -2.69 -13.69 12.87
C TYR A 26 -2.59 -12.16 12.82
N TYR A 27 -3.72 -11.46 12.80
CA TYR A 27 -3.75 -9.99 12.77
C TYR A 27 -3.58 -9.34 14.16
N ARG A 28 -3.39 -10.14 15.21
CA ARG A 28 -3.14 -9.65 16.58
C ARG A 28 -4.15 -8.60 17.03
N TRP A 29 -5.44 -8.80 16.73
CA TRP A 29 -6.46 -7.78 16.98
C TRP A 29 -6.62 -7.46 18.48
N ALA A 30 -6.27 -8.39 19.37
CA ALA A 30 -6.22 -8.17 20.82
C ALA A 30 -5.31 -7.03 21.25
N GLU A 31 -4.23 -6.74 20.50
CA GLU A 31 -3.25 -5.71 20.83
C GLU A 31 -3.73 -4.29 20.47
N ARG A 32 -4.82 -4.15 19.70
CA ARG A 32 -5.33 -2.86 19.23
C ARG A 32 -6.24 -2.14 20.23
N GLY A 33 -6.58 -2.80 21.33
CA GLY A 33 -7.42 -2.26 22.41
C GLY A 33 -8.93 -2.33 22.16
N GLU A 34 -9.69 -1.95 23.18
CA GLU A 34 -11.15 -2.11 23.26
C GLU A 34 -11.92 -1.40 22.15
N SER A 35 -11.64 -0.12 21.93
CA SER A 35 -12.36 0.70 20.93
C SER A 35 -12.23 0.13 19.51
N TYR A 36 -11.07 -0.46 19.18
CA TYR A 36 -10.85 -1.14 17.92
C TYR A 36 -11.63 -2.46 17.86
N CYS A 37 -11.51 -3.30 18.90
CA CYS A 37 -12.18 -4.60 18.96
C CYS A 37 -13.72 -4.47 18.87
N ASN A 38 -14.29 -3.42 19.46
CA ASN A 38 -15.72 -3.15 19.37
C ASN A 38 -16.16 -2.77 17.95
N LYS A 39 -15.37 -1.97 17.23
CA LYS A 39 -15.64 -1.64 15.81
C LYS A 39 -15.51 -2.88 14.93
N LEU A 40 -14.48 -3.69 15.18
CA LEU A 40 -14.24 -4.94 14.48
C LEU A 40 -15.40 -5.92 14.67
N CYS A 41 -15.86 -6.09 15.90
CA CYS A 41 -17.03 -6.91 16.22
C CYS A 41 -18.30 -6.41 15.53
N ALA A 42 -18.53 -5.09 15.52
CA ALA A 42 -19.68 -4.50 14.83
C ALA A 42 -19.61 -4.69 13.31
N ALA A 43 -18.43 -4.56 12.71
CA ALA A 43 -18.23 -4.79 11.28
C ALA A 43 -18.41 -6.28 10.90
N ALA A 44 -17.88 -7.20 11.71
CA ALA A 44 -18.05 -8.63 11.49
C ALA A 44 -19.51 -9.08 11.59
N ARG A 45 -20.29 -8.50 12.51
CA ARG A 45 -21.73 -8.80 12.58
C ARG A 45 -22.50 -8.36 11.34
N GLU A 46 -22.07 -7.29 10.70
CA GLU A 46 -22.71 -6.76 9.50
C GLU A 46 -22.27 -7.50 8.24
N VAL A 47 -20.96 -7.72 8.09
CA VAL A 47 -20.36 -8.44 6.96
C VAL A 47 -19.80 -9.75 7.49
N GLY A 48 -20.69 -10.73 7.67
CA GLY A 48 -20.37 -12.00 8.33
C GLY A 48 -19.49 -12.94 7.51
N ILE A 49 -19.53 -12.85 6.19
CA ILE A 49 -18.75 -13.71 5.29
C ILE A 49 -17.35 -13.11 5.12
N TRP A 50 -16.31 -13.88 5.45
CA TRP A 50 -14.93 -13.42 5.39
C TRP A 50 -14.52 -13.04 3.96
N GLU A 51 -14.89 -13.83 2.97
CA GLU A 51 -14.56 -13.60 1.56
C GLU A 51 -15.15 -12.26 1.07
N GLU A 52 -16.38 -11.96 1.49
CA GLU A 52 -17.02 -10.67 1.21
C GLU A 52 -16.30 -9.51 1.94
N ALA A 53 -15.97 -9.72 3.22
CA ALA A 53 -15.23 -8.74 4.01
C ALA A 53 -13.87 -8.42 3.37
N VAL A 54 -13.14 -9.42 2.89
CA VAL A 54 -11.83 -9.23 2.22
C VAL A 54 -11.98 -8.37 0.97
N VAL A 55 -12.97 -8.63 0.11
CA VAL A 55 -13.19 -7.82 -1.11
C VAL A 55 -13.42 -6.35 -0.75
N LYS A 56 -14.30 -6.08 0.23
CA LYS A 56 -14.63 -4.73 0.66
C LYS A 56 -13.46 -4.04 1.37
N LEU A 57 -12.79 -4.74 2.29
CA LEU A 57 -11.62 -4.23 3.00
C LEU A 57 -10.50 -3.89 2.04
N ASN A 58 -10.23 -4.74 1.04
CA ASN A 58 -9.19 -4.46 0.04
C ASN A 58 -9.48 -3.20 -0.75
N ARG A 59 -10.75 -2.96 -1.13
CA ARG A 59 -11.14 -1.70 -1.81
C ARG A 59 -10.96 -0.48 -0.90
N LEU A 60 -11.31 -0.58 0.38
CA LEU A 60 -11.14 0.50 1.36
C LEU A 60 -9.66 0.81 1.64
N ILE A 61 -8.85 -0.23 1.87
CA ILE A 61 -7.40 -0.11 2.11
C ILE A 61 -6.71 0.47 0.87
N HIS A 62 -7.05 -0.04 -0.32
CA HIS A 62 -6.50 0.47 -1.58
C HIS A 62 -6.83 1.95 -1.77
N ARG A 63 -8.09 2.35 -1.53
CA ARG A 63 -8.50 3.75 -1.62
C ARG A 63 -7.76 4.63 -0.62
N ARG A 64 -7.60 4.17 0.64
CA ARG A 64 -6.77 4.88 1.64
C ARG A 64 -5.34 5.05 1.14
N ALA A 65 -4.72 3.99 0.58
CA ALA A 65 -3.34 4.04 0.10
C ALA A 65 -3.15 5.07 -1.02
N GLN A 66 -4.13 5.22 -1.92
CA GLN A 66 -4.11 6.25 -2.98
C GLN A 66 -4.19 7.68 -2.43
N GLN A 67 -5.01 7.91 -1.40
CA GLN A 67 -5.18 9.24 -0.79
C GLN A 67 -3.95 9.68 0.02
N LEU A 68 -3.26 8.74 0.68
CA LEU A 68 -2.19 9.04 1.64
C LEU A 68 -0.85 9.48 1.03
N ARG A 69 -0.78 9.84 -0.27
CA ARG A 69 0.42 10.24 -1.03
C ARG A 69 1.69 10.42 -0.16
N ARG A 70 2.44 9.32 0.01
CA ARG A 70 3.74 9.22 0.71
C ARG A 70 3.77 9.27 2.25
N ARG A 71 2.67 9.13 2.99
CA ARG A 71 2.73 8.91 4.45
C ARG A 71 2.78 7.42 4.78
N ASP A 72 3.80 7.05 5.55
CA ASP A 72 4.20 5.70 5.92
C ASP A 72 3.01 4.83 6.34
N VAL A 73 2.53 4.02 5.39
CA VAL A 73 1.73 2.86 5.72
C VAL A 73 2.61 2.00 6.61
N LYS A 74 2.25 1.96 7.89
CA LYS A 74 2.96 1.24 8.93
C LYS A 74 3.13 -0.21 8.47
N ILE A 75 4.37 -0.69 8.45
CA ILE A 75 4.65 -2.11 8.26
C ILE A 75 4.09 -2.81 9.51
N SER A 76 2.90 -3.36 9.37
CA SER A 76 2.11 -3.99 10.43
C SER A 76 1.46 -5.23 9.85
N VAL A 77 1.44 -6.31 10.63
CA VAL A 77 0.74 -7.55 10.24
C VAL A 77 -0.75 -7.28 10.04
N ASN A 78 -1.32 -6.30 10.74
CA ASN A 78 -2.70 -5.87 10.58
C ASN A 78 -2.77 -4.61 9.69
N PRO A 79 -3.26 -4.72 8.44
CA PRO A 79 -3.42 -3.57 7.55
C PRO A 79 -4.71 -2.77 7.78
N ILE A 80 -5.62 -3.28 8.61
CA ILE A 80 -6.94 -2.69 8.83
C ILE A 80 -6.83 -1.56 9.85
N GLU A 81 -7.34 -0.39 9.49
CA GLU A 81 -7.46 0.76 10.39
C GLU A 81 -8.91 0.94 10.87
N PRO A 82 -9.13 1.65 12.01
CA PRO A 82 -10.47 1.88 12.55
C PRO A 82 -11.49 2.41 11.52
N ASP A 83 -11.04 3.28 10.61
CA ASP A 83 -11.89 3.85 9.56
C ASP A 83 -12.34 2.81 8.54
N ASP A 84 -11.53 1.79 8.24
CA ASP A 84 -11.96 0.69 7.37
C ASP A 84 -13.11 -0.06 8.00
N LEU A 85 -13.06 -0.31 9.31
CA LEU A 85 -14.10 -1.04 10.02
C LEU A 85 -15.42 -0.27 10.06
N ILE A 86 -15.34 1.06 10.23
CA ILE A 86 -16.52 1.94 10.16
C ILE A 86 -17.16 1.88 8.77
N ASN A 87 -16.34 1.93 7.73
CA ASN A 87 -16.81 1.92 6.35
C ASN A 87 -17.26 0.53 5.89
N LEU A 88 -16.59 -0.54 6.33
CA LEU A 88 -16.99 -1.93 6.08
C LEU A 88 -18.39 -2.18 6.66
N ARG A 89 -18.63 -1.75 7.90
CA ARG A 89 -19.96 -1.83 8.52
C ARG A 89 -21.00 -1.00 7.75
N ALA A 90 -20.63 0.15 7.21
CA ALA A 90 -21.58 0.97 6.44
C ALA A 90 -21.83 0.41 5.03
N TRP A 91 -20.90 -0.38 4.47
CA TRP A 91 -21.01 -1.01 3.17
C TRP A 91 -21.66 -2.40 3.27
N SER A 92 -22.89 -2.48 3.79
CA SER A 92 -23.57 -3.77 4.04
C SER A 92 -24.05 -4.48 2.76
N HIS A 93 -24.40 -3.73 1.71
CA HIS A 93 -24.77 -4.26 0.39
C HIS A 93 -23.56 -4.49 -0.54
N GLN A 94 -23.80 -5.16 -1.68
CA GLN A 94 -22.81 -5.37 -2.76
C GLN A 94 -22.83 -4.28 -3.85
N GLY A 95 -23.66 -3.24 -3.69
CA GLY A 95 -23.70 -2.11 -4.60
C GLY A 95 -22.47 -1.20 -4.48
N PRO A 96 -22.31 -0.22 -5.39
CA PRO A 96 -21.28 0.81 -5.28
C PRO A 96 -21.40 1.57 -3.96
N TYR A 97 -20.27 1.91 -3.36
CA TYR A 97 -20.22 2.56 -2.06
C TYR A 97 -19.17 3.68 -2.04
N VAL A 98 -19.58 4.87 -1.60
CA VAL A 98 -18.66 5.98 -1.35
C VAL A 98 -18.22 5.93 0.10
N ARG A 99 -16.91 5.82 0.31
CA ARG A 99 -16.31 5.82 1.64
C ARG A 99 -16.63 7.14 2.36
N LYS A 100 -17.04 7.05 3.62
CA LYS A 100 -17.24 8.23 4.47
C LYS A 100 -15.91 8.96 4.66
N GLY A 101 -15.91 10.28 4.44
CA GLY A 101 -14.71 11.11 4.50
C GLY A 101 -13.80 10.97 3.28
N ASP A 102 -14.34 10.50 2.14
CA ASP A 102 -13.62 10.54 0.86
C ASP A 102 -13.83 11.91 0.20
N ASP A 103 -12.77 12.72 0.17
CA ASP A 103 -12.82 14.10 -0.36
C ASP A 103 -13.13 14.15 -1.87
N GLU A 104 -12.81 13.10 -2.63
CA GLU A 104 -13.06 13.04 -4.08
C GLU A 104 -14.39 12.33 -4.39
N GLY A 105 -15.06 11.77 -3.38
CA GLY A 105 -16.38 11.12 -3.53
C GLY A 105 -16.38 9.88 -4.45
N ILE A 106 -15.23 9.21 -4.60
CA ILE A 106 -15.11 8.08 -5.53
C ILE A 106 -15.90 6.86 -5.02
N ALA A 107 -16.75 6.32 -5.89
CA ALA A 107 -17.50 5.09 -5.63
C ALA A 107 -16.59 3.86 -5.75
N LEU A 108 -16.61 3.02 -4.71
CA LEU A 108 -15.96 1.73 -4.66
C LEU A 108 -16.93 0.65 -5.11
N HIS A 109 -16.51 -0.22 -6.02
CA HIS A 109 -17.33 -1.32 -6.53
C HIS A 109 -16.97 -2.64 -5.83
N PHE A 110 -17.99 -3.46 -5.56
CA PHE A 110 -17.80 -4.81 -5.02
C PHE A 110 -17.21 -5.73 -6.10
N SER A 111 -15.89 -5.76 -6.16
CA SER A 111 -15.13 -6.53 -7.14
C SER A 111 -13.73 -6.79 -6.59
N MET A 112 -13.19 -7.97 -6.85
CA MET A 112 -11.84 -8.33 -6.42
C MET A 112 -10.81 -7.39 -7.06
N LEU A 113 -9.76 -7.05 -6.32
CA LEU A 113 -8.58 -6.37 -6.89
C LEU A 113 -7.69 -7.43 -7.54
N ALA A 114 -7.27 -7.21 -8.78
CA ALA A 114 -6.25 -8.05 -9.38
C ALA A 114 -4.86 -7.63 -8.88
N ALA A 115 -3.90 -8.55 -8.90
CA ALA A 115 -2.51 -8.24 -8.55
C ALA A 115 -1.92 -7.12 -9.45
N THR A 116 -2.38 -7.04 -10.70
CA THR A 116 -2.00 -5.99 -11.66
C THR A 116 -2.53 -4.61 -11.31
N ASP A 117 -3.58 -4.54 -10.47
CA ASP A 117 -4.20 -3.28 -10.07
C ASP A 117 -3.58 -2.71 -8.78
N LEU A 118 -2.65 -3.46 -8.16
CA LEU A 118 -2.04 -3.06 -6.91
C LEU A 118 -0.94 -2.00 -7.15
N PRO A 119 -0.83 -0.98 -6.29
CA PRO A 119 0.32 -0.07 -6.32
C PRO A 119 1.63 -0.84 -6.09
N ALA A 120 2.74 -0.28 -6.58
CA ALA A 120 4.07 -0.82 -6.28
C ALA A 120 4.31 -0.91 -4.77
N GLY A 121 4.96 -1.99 -4.33
CA GLY A 121 5.19 -2.27 -2.91
C GLY A 121 3.97 -2.79 -2.15
N PHE A 122 2.97 -3.34 -2.85
CA PHE A 122 1.83 -4.02 -2.22
C PHE A 122 1.67 -5.45 -2.73
N GLY A 123 1.04 -6.27 -1.89
CA GLY A 123 0.67 -7.64 -2.22
C GLY A 123 -0.49 -8.10 -1.35
N PHE A 124 -0.92 -9.35 -1.53
CA PHE A 124 -1.92 -9.98 -0.68
C PHE A 124 -1.25 -10.89 0.34
N ASP A 125 -1.76 -10.88 1.57
CA ASP A 125 -1.33 -11.84 2.58
C ASP A 125 -2.02 -13.21 2.42
N LYS A 126 -1.73 -14.14 3.33
CA LYS A 126 -2.27 -15.52 3.29
C LYS A 126 -3.79 -15.60 3.43
N PHE A 127 -4.46 -14.55 3.91
CA PHE A 127 -5.91 -14.46 4.03
C PHE A 127 -6.53 -13.53 2.99
N GLY A 128 -5.73 -13.04 2.04
CA GLY A 128 -6.15 -12.22 0.91
C GLY A 128 -6.23 -10.74 1.20
N LEU A 129 -5.81 -10.23 2.37
CA LEU A 129 -5.81 -8.80 2.63
C LEU A 129 -4.63 -8.10 1.95
N LEU A 130 -4.91 -6.93 1.40
CA LEU A 130 -3.93 -6.02 0.84
C LEU A 130 -2.98 -5.53 1.95
N ILE A 131 -1.70 -5.87 1.82
CA ILE A 131 -0.62 -5.44 2.71
C ILE A 131 0.47 -4.73 1.92
N ARG A 132 1.22 -3.87 2.60
CA ARG A 132 2.45 -3.31 2.06
C ARG A 132 3.52 -4.39 2.13
N THR A 133 4.14 -4.70 1.00
CA THR A 133 5.32 -5.56 0.95
C THR A 133 6.55 -4.69 1.11
N GLU A 134 7.58 -5.22 1.77
CA GLU A 134 8.90 -4.60 1.70
C GLU A 134 9.32 -4.64 0.22
N GLU A 135 9.45 -3.48 -0.42
CA GLU A 135 10.00 -3.40 -1.77
C GLU A 135 11.41 -4.01 -1.72
N GLN A 136 11.65 -5.05 -2.51
CA GLN A 136 12.98 -5.28 -3.05
C GLN A 136 13.40 -3.98 -3.72
N GLN A 137 14.38 -3.30 -3.14
CA GLN A 137 15.01 -2.16 -3.77
C GLN A 137 15.53 -2.61 -5.14
N PRO A 138 15.12 -2.00 -6.26
CA PRO A 138 15.81 -2.19 -7.52
C PRO A 138 17.07 -1.33 -7.49
N GLY A 139 18.23 -1.96 -7.36
CA GLY A 139 19.52 -1.32 -7.65
C GLY A 139 20.59 -1.42 -6.55
N SER A 140 21.06 -2.63 -6.28
CA SER A 140 22.48 -2.84 -5.99
C SER A 140 23.04 -3.68 -7.12
N VAL A 141 23.18 -3.09 -8.30
CA VAL A 141 24.12 -3.62 -9.28
C VAL A 141 25.48 -3.41 -8.65
N MET A 142 26.08 -4.49 -8.14
CA MET A 142 27.52 -4.53 -7.93
C MET A 142 28.14 -4.49 -9.32
N GLU A 143 28.33 -3.28 -9.84
CA GLU A 143 29.30 -3.02 -10.89
C GLU A 143 30.67 -3.15 -10.20
N GLY A 144 31.34 -4.28 -10.46
CA GLY A 144 32.57 -4.65 -9.77
C GLY A 144 33.33 -5.72 -10.54
N ASP A 145 34.14 -5.23 -11.47
CA ASP A 145 35.42 -5.77 -11.92
C ASP A 145 35.43 -6.97 -12.87
N LEU A 146 35.41 -6.63 -14.17
CA LEU A 146 36.11 -7.39 -15.20
C LEU A 146 37.22 -6.52 -15.83
N VAL A 147 38.45 -6.89 -15.43
CA VAL A 147 39.74 -6.90 -16.16
C VAL A 147 40.39 -5.57 -16.57
N ALA A 148 41.64 -5.37 -16.11
CA ALA A 148 42.77 -5.06 -17.00
C ALA A 148 44.12 -5.13 -16.25
N GLU A 149 44.83 -6.25 -16.42
CA GLU A 149 46.28 -6.28 -16.27
C GLU A 149 46.96 -5.58 -17.47
N GLY A 150 48.05 -4.84 -17.19
CA GLY A 150 49.29 -5.03 -17.93
C GLY A 150 49.52 -4.33 -19.28
N ASN A 151 49.89 -3.04 -19.21
CA ASN A 151 51.16 -2.47 -19.70
C ASN A 151 51.45 -2.29 -21.23
N VAL A 152 52.18 -1.20 -21.51
CA VAL A 152 53.21 -0.95 -22.57
C VAL A 152 52.96 0.17 -23.62
N ARG A 153 53.67 1.30 -23.39
CA ARG A 153 54.43 2.22 -24.28
C ARG A 153 53.74 3.23 -25.24
N GLU A 154 53.92 4.51 -24.87
CA GLU A 154 54.72 5.57 -25.54
C GLU A 154 54.67 5.74 -27.08
N LEU A 155 54.10 6.87 -27.52
CA LEU A 155 54.55 7.86 -28.53
C LEU A 155 53.37 8.85 -28.72
N ASP A 156 53.45 10.10 -29.12
CA ASP A 156 54.41 11.20 -29.06
C ASP A 156 53.64 12.41 -29.63
N GLN A 157 53.89 13.59 -29.06
CA GLN A 157 53.82 14.93 -29.66
C GLN A 157 52.60 15.44 -30.47
N GLN A 158 52.30 16.72 -30.17
CA GLN A 158 52.15 17.85 -31.12
C GLN A 158 50.79 18.57 -31.30
N THR A 159 50.68 19.66 -30.53
CA THR A 159 50.50 21.07 -30.97
C THR A 159 49.16 21.64 -31.48
N ARG A 160 48.82 22.78 -30.85
CA ARG A 160 48.27 24.06 -31.40
C ARG A 160 46.85 23.99 -32.01
N GLY A 161 45.85 24.67 -31.47
CA GLY A 161 45.71 26.13 -31.46
C GLY A 161 44.22 26.54 -31.73
N PRO A 162 43.83 27.83 -31.64
CA PRO A 162 42.61 28.22 -30.91
C PRO A 162 41.48 28.91 -31.72
N ARG A 163 40.34 29.12 -31.04
CA ARG A 163 39.32 30.21 -31.15
C ARG A 163 38.71 30.53 -32.53
N LYS A 164 37.38 30.61 -32.57
CA LYS A 164 36.65 31.90 -32.70
C LYS A 164 35.13 31.77 -32.47
N ARG A 165 34.62 32.64 -31.60
CA ARG A 165 33.23 33.12 -31.60
C ARG A 165 32.99 33.95 -32.86
N GLN A 166 31.78 33.94 -33.40
CA GLN A 166 31.10 35.17 -33.82
C GLN A 166 29.61 34.92 -34.07
N SER A 167 28.87 36.00 -33.90
CA SER A 167 27.44 36.13 -33.65
C SER A 167 26.84 37.12 -34.65
N SER A 168 25.55 36.91 -34.97
CA SER A 168 24.55 37.87 -35.52
C SER A 168 24.69 38.26 -37.01
N PRO A 169 23.70 38.93 -37.67
CA PRO A 169 22.29 39.24 -37.32
C PRO A 169 21.24 39.06 -38.47
N ASN A 170 19.95 39.33 -38.16
CA ASN A 170 18.81 39.90 -38.93
C ASN A 170 18.71 39.75 -40.47
N ASN A 171 17.50 39.51 -41.02
CA ASN A 171 16.56 40.58 -41.43
C ASN A 171 15.22 40.10 -42.05
N ASN A 172 14.19 40.95 -41.87
CA ASN A 172 13.05 41.32 -42.73
C ASN A 172 11.80 40.44 -43.00
N GLN A 173 10.68 41.02 -42.53
CA GLN A 173 9.36 41.27 -43.13
C GLN A 173 9.08 40.83 -44.59
N SER A 174 7.87 40.30 -44.84
CA SER A 174 6.82 40.91 -45.69
C SER A 174 5.61 39.98 -45.91
N ARG A 175 4.43 40.37 -45.43
CA ARG A 175 3.18 40.66 -46.18
C ARG A 175 1.96 40.61 -45.28
#